data_AF-A0AAE3FQP3-F1
#
_entry.id   AF-A0AAE3FQP3-F1
#
_cell.length_a   1.000
_cell.length_b   1.000
_cell.length_c   1.000
_cell.angle_alpha   90.00
_cell.angle_beta   90.00
_cell.angle_gamma   90.00
#
_symmetry.space_group_name_H-M   'P 1'
#
loop_
_entity.id
_entity.type
_entity.pdbx_description
1 polymer ?
#
loop_
_entity_poly.entity_id
_entity_poly.type
_entity_poly.pdbx_seq_one_letter_code
_entity_poly.pdbx_strand_id
1 'polypeptide(L)' 'MSQSASTTWTDPSTCPFCDAELADPGAGFVDHIHTSTECKSEFDTWRSNIAGDMGGEWSG' A
#
# COMPACT_ATOMS: atom_id res chain seq x y z
N MET A 1 16.07 -10.11 -14.89
CA MET A 1 15.26 -8.88 -14.93
C MET A 1 14.68 -8.71 -13.54
N SER A 2 15.25 -7.80 -12.75
CA SER A 2 14.93 -7.63 -11.34
C SER A 2 13.61 -6.87 -11.21
N GLN A 3 12.56 -7.58 -10.78
CA GLN A 3 11.31 -6.93 -10.39
C GLN A 3 11.58 -6.24 -9.05
N SER A 4 11.63 -4.91 -9.08
CA SER A 4 11.41 -4.06 -7.91
C SER A 4 10.19 -4.63 -7.20
N ALA A 5 10.34 -5.08 -5.96
CA ALA A 5 9.22 -5.54 -5.15
C ALA A 5 8.37 -4.32 -4.74
N SER A 6 7.80 -3.62 -5.72
CA SER A 6 6.63 -2.79 -5.50
C SER A 6 5.58 -3.74 -4.95
N THR A 7 5.00 -3.42 -3.80
CA THR A 7 3.83 -4.14 -3.29
C THR A 7 2.74 -3.99 -4.37
N THR A 8 2.65 -4.95 -5.29
CA THR A 8 1.62 -4.96 -6.31
C THR A 8 0.35 -5.27 -5.55
N TRP A 9 -0.43 -4.23 -5.31
CA TRP A 9 -1.78 -4.38 -4.79
C TRP A 9 -2.59 -5.13 -5.86
N THR A 10 -2.53 -6.46 -5.77
CA THR A 10 -3.01 -7.38 -6.82
C THR A 10 -4.50 -7.62 -6.65
N ASP A 11 -4.98 -7.60 -5.41
CA ASP A 11 -6.40 -7.68 -5.09
C ASP A 11 -6.81 -6.41 -4.32
N PRO A 12 -7.68 -5.56 -4.90
CA PRO A 12 -8.12 -4.34 -4.25
C PRO A 12 -9.03 -4.63 -3.03
N SER A 13 -9.53 -5.85 -2.91
CA SER A 13 -10.41 -6.31 -1.83
C SER A 13 -9.63 -6.85 -0.63
N THR A 14 -8.29 -6.92 -0.69
CA THR A 14 -7.46 -7.30 0.45
C THR A 14 -6.44 -6.22 0.81
N CYS A 15 -6.07 -6.18 2.09
CA CYS A 15 -5.04 -5.27 2.58
C CYS A 15 -3.67 -5.74 2.09
N PRO A 16 -2.90 -4.90 1.37
CA PRO A 16 -1.61 -5.31 0.80
C PRO A 16 -0.49 -5.51 1.84
N PHE A 17 -0.75 -5.19 3.12
CA PHE A 17 0.22 -5.29 4.20
C PHE A 17 0.02 -6.53 5.07
N CYS A 18 -1.23 -6.89 5.34
CA CYS A 18 -1.58 -8.00 6.24
C CYS A 18 -2.44 -9.08 5.57
N ASP A 19 -2.77 -8.92 4.28
CA ASP A 19 -3.64 -9.80 3.49
C ASP A 19 -5.07 -9.93 4.05
N ALA A 20 -5.48 -9.05 4.97
CA ALA A 20 -6.82 -9.07 5.54
C ALA A 20 -7.87 -8.70 4.50
N GLU A 21 -9.00 -9.41 4.51
CA GLU A 21 -10.14 -9.14 3.65
C GLU A 21 -10.80 -7.80 4.04
N LEU A 22 -10.95 -6.91 3.06
CA LEU A 22 -11.54 -5.59 3.23
C LEU A 22 -12.98 -5.61 2.76
N ALA A 23 -13.86 -4.95 3.52
CA ALA A 23 -15.26 -4.83 3.13
C ALA A 23 -15.47 -4.01 1.84
N ASP A 24 -14.55 -3.08 1.55
CA ASP A 24 -14.59 -2.24 0.36
C ASP A 24 -13.17 -1.84 -0.07
N PRO A 25 -12.87 -1.90 -1.39
CA PRO A 25 -11.62 -1.45 -1.97
C PRO A 25 -11.49 0.08 -1.89
N GLY A 26 -11.08 0.58 -0.73
CA GLY A 26 -10.92 2.00 -0.46
C GLY A 26 -11.42 2.37 0.92
N ALA A 27 -12.73 2.42 1.13
CA ALA A 27 -13.27 2.79 2.44
C ALA A 27 -12.95 1.73 3.51
N GLY A 28 -13.03 0.46 3.14
CA GLY A 28 -12.63 -0.65 4.01
C GLY A 28 -11.14 -0.64 4.32
N PHE A 29 -10.29 -0.29 3.34
CA PHE A 29 -8.85 -0.11 3.57
C PHE A 29 -8.56 1.02 4.56
N VAL A 30 -9.19 2.19 4.38
CA VAL A 30 -8.99 3.35 5.27
C VAL A 30 -9.48 3.02 6.68
N ASP A 31 -10.63 2.36 6.84
CA ASP A 31 -11.07 1.90 8.15
C ASP A 31 -10.08 0.91 8.79
N HIS A 32 -9.58 -0.04 8.00
CA HIS A 32 -8.63 -1.05 8.46
C HIS A 32 -7.32 -0.46 8.98
N ILE A 33 -6.71 0.51 8.27
CA ILE A 33 -5.49 1.19 8.75
C ILE A 33 -5.76 2.12 9.94
N HIS A 34 -7.00 2.52 10.19
CA HIS A 34 -7.37 3.30 11.37
C HIS A 34 -7.58 2.42 12.61
N THR A 35 -8.01 1.17 12.41
CA THR A 35 -8.18 0.19 13.48
C THR A 35 -6.90 -0.57 13.82
N SER A 36 -6.01 -0.75 12.84
CA SER A 36 -4.77 -1.52 12.98
C SER A 36 -3.52 -0.65 12.89
N THR A 37 -2.85 -0.43 14.03
CA THR A 37 -1.63 0.40 14.12
C THR A 37 -0.48 -0.11 13.24
N GLU A 38 -0.32 -1.43 13.12
CA GLU A 38 0.70 -2.05 12.26
C GLU A 38 0.50 -1.64 10.79
N CYS A 39 -0.72 -1.84 10.26
CA CYS A 39 -1.06 -1.47 8.89
C CYS A 39 -0.99 0.05 8.66
N LYS A 40 -1.27 0.85 9.70
CA LYS A 40 -1.09 2.31 9.66
C LYS A 40 0.37 2.70 9.46
N SER A 41 1.29 2.08 10.20
CA SER A 41 2.72 2.37 10.15
C SER A 41 3.32 1.93 8.80
N GLU A 42 2.93 0.75 8.32
CA GLU A 42 3.33 0.27 7.01
C GLU A 42 2.77 1.15 5.89
N PHE A 43 1.52 1.61 6.00
CA PHE A 43 0.92 2.55 5.04
C PHE A 43 1.63 3.90 5.03
N ASP A 44 2.00 4.45 6.18
CA ASP A 44 2.74 5.72 6.28
C ASP A 44 4.13 5.59 5.63
N THR A 45 4.82 4.49 5.92
CA THR A 45 6.13 4.15 5.34
C THR A 45 6.02 3.97 3.83
N TRP A 46 5.05 3.17 3.37
CA TRP A 46 4.77 2.97 1.95
C TRP A 46 4.42 4.28 1.26
N ARG A 47 3.59 5.13 1.87
CA ARG A 47 3.23 6.45 1.34
C ARG A 47 4.47 7.34 1.24
N SER A 48 5.35 7.32 2.24
CA SER A 48 6.61 8.07 2.20
C SER A 48 7.52 7.56 1.09
N ASN A 49 7.59 6.26 0.89
CA ASN A 49 8.36 5.64 -0.19
C ASN A 49 7.77 5.97 -1.55
N ILE A 50 6.46 5.82 -1.77
CA ILE A 50 5.74 6.17 -3.00
C ILE A 50 5.84 7.67 -3.29
N ALA A 51 5.73 8.53 -2.28
CA ALA A 51 5.91 9.97 -2.46
C ALA A 51 7.36 10.32 -2.85
N GLY A 52 8.34 9.53 -2.40
CA GLY A 52 9.74 9.61 -2.86
C GLY A 52 9.98 8.98 -4.23
N ASP A 53 9.28 7.89 -4.56
CA ASP A 53 9.43 7.09 -5.78
C ASP A 53 8.67 7.69 -6.97
N MET A 54 7.55 8.40 -6.75
CA MET A 54 6.90 9.24 -7.76
C MET A 54 7.69 10.53 -8.08
N GLY A 55 8.79 10.78 -7.37
CA GLY A 55 9.69 11.92 -7.57
C GLY A 55 10.96 11.62 -8.38
N GLY A 56 11.20 10.37 -8.75
CA GLY A 56 12.39 9.96 -9.51
C GLY A 56 12.04 8.95 -10.59
N GLU A 57 12.59 9.14 -11.78
CA GLU A 57 12.64 8.13 -12.84
C GLU A 57 11.36 7.87 -13.67
N TRP A 58 10.73 8.93 -14.21
CA TRP A 58 10.30 8.88 -15.62
C TRP A 58 11.40 9.52 -16.47
N SER A 59 12.55 8.85 -16.56
CA SER A 59 13.56 9.19 -17.54
C SER A 59 13.15 8.61 -18.89
N GLY A 60 12.59 9.47 -19.76
CA GLY A 60 12.71 9.36 -21.24
C GLY A 60 11.86 8.31 -21.95
#